data_AF-A0A6A6M0B8-F1
#
_entry.id   AF-A0A6A6M0B8-F1
#
_cell.length_a   1.000
_cell.length_b   1.000
_cell.length_c   1.000
_cell.angle_alpha   90.00
_cell.angle_beta   90.00
_cell.angle_gamma   90.00
#
_symmetry.space_group_name_H-M   'P 1'
#
loop_
_entity.id
_entity.type
_entity.pdbx_description
1 polymer ?
#
loop_
_entity_poly.entity_id
_entity_poly.type
_entity_poly.pdbx_seq_one_letter_code
_entity_poly.pdbx_strand_id
1 'polypeptide(L)'
;MLVVIINSGGIVNPVNGQEEEKTWCVAKPSSSDAELTANINFACDNLKDCRLIQPNGACYNPNTNINHASVVMNLYYQSNGRNSWNCDFKDSGLISKNDPSYGDCHYP
;
A
#
# COMPACT_ATOMS: atom_id res chain seq x y z
N MET A 1 45.44 12.58 10.29
CA MET A 1 45.30 11.67 11.44
C MET A 1 44.79 12.49 12.61
N LEU A 2 43.51 12.33 12.96
CA LEU A 2 43.01 12.81 14.25
C LEU A 2 42.47 11.59 14.98
N VAL A 3 43.09 11.28 16.12
CA VAL A 3 42.76 10.10 16.93
C VAL A 3 41.57 10.45 17.81
N VAL A 4 40.49 9.68 17.68
CA VAL A 4 39.32 9.76 18.57
C VAL A 4 39.65 9.03 19.86
N ILE A 5 39.59 9.72 21.00
CA ILE A 5 39.71 9.09 22.32
C ILE A 5 38.29 8.70 22.77
N ILE A 6 37.97 7.40 22.71
CA ILE A 6 36.76 6.83 23.31
C ILE A 6 37.01 6.60 24.81
N ASN A 7 36.19 7.21 25.66
CA ASN A 7 36.09 6.83 27.08
C ASN A 7 34.68 6.31 27.34
N SER A 8 34.64 5.10 27.92
CA SER A 8 33.53 4.50 28.67
C SER A 8 32.32 3.95 27.90
N GLY A 9 32.38 2.64 27.64
CA GLY A 9 31.35 1.67 28.02
C GLY A 9 29.90 1.95 27.61
N GLY A 10 29.50 1.36 26.48
CA GLY A 10 28.09 1.15 26.12
C GLY A 10 28.02 0.25 24.90
N ILE A 11 27.40 -0.93 25.04
CA ILE A 11 27.04 -1.79 23.92
C ILE A 11 25.86 -1.09 23.24
N VAL A 12 26.12 -0.24 22.25
CA VAL A 12 25.04 0.28 21.38
C VAL A 12 24.85 -0.73 20.25
N ASN A 13 23.83 -1.57 20.37
CA ASN A 13 23.28 -2.23 19.19
C ASN A 13 22.84 -1.14 18.22
N PRO A 14 23.14 -1.24 16.91
CA PRO A 14 22.60 -0.30 15.94
C PRO A 14 21.09 -0.54 15.83
N VAL A 15 20.30 0.24 16.57
CA VAL A 15 18.87 0.38 16.32
C VAL A 15 18.68 1.74 15.67
N ASN A 16 18.68 1.77 14.34
CA ASN A 16 17.79 2.66 13.60
C ASN A 16 17.70 2.23 12.14
N GLY A 17 17.19 1.02 11.91
CA GLY A 17 16.31 0.86 10.75
C GLY A 17 15.03 1.60 11.09
N GLN A 18 14.73 2.70 10.41
CA GLN A 18 13.34 3.15 10.36
C GLN A 18 12.58 2.03 9.66
N GLU A 19 11.96 1.11 10.41
CA GLU A 19 10.80 0.41 9.86
C GLU A 19 9.78 1.51 9.55
N GLU A 20 9.65 1.88 8.27
CA GLU A 20 8.43 2.56 7.84
C GLU A 20 7.27 1.72 8.33
N GLU A 21 6.42 2.30 9.20
CA GLU A 21 5.21 1.63 9.65
C GLU A 21 4.51 1.07 8.41
N LYS A 22 4.26 -0.26 8.39
CA LYS A 22 3.61 -0.89 7.25
C LYS A 22 2.19 -0.33 7.14
N THR A 23 1.94 0.42 6.08
CA THR A 23 0.65 1.01 5.76
C THR A 23 0.13 0.49 4.43
N TRP A 24 -1.19 0.56 4.27
CA TRP A 24 -1.89 0.16 3.05
C TRP A 24 -2.76 1.30 2.54
N CYS A 25 -2.97 1.36 1.23
CA CYS A 25 -3.95 2.26 0.64
C CYS A 25 -5.21 1.47 0.26
N VAL A 26 -6.36 1.83 0.81
CA VAL A 26 -7.66 1.21 0.51
C VAL A 26 -8.64 2.26 -0.02
N ALA A 27 -9.66 1.82 -0.76
CA ALA A 27 -10.68 2.73 -1.26
C ALA A 27 -11.60 3.23 -0.13
N LYS A 28 -12.05 4.48 -0.22
CA LYS A 28 -13.04 5.06 0.69
C LYS A 28 -14.39 4.36 0.53
N PRO A 29 -15.05 3.93 1.62
CA PRO A 29 -16.40 3.37 1.54
C PRO A 29 -17.45 4.34 0.97
N SER A 30 -17.20 5.65 1.01
CA SER A 30 -18.08 6.69 0.47
C SER A 30 -17.89 6.96 -1.02
N SER A 31 -16.91 6.35 -1.67
CA SER A 31 -16.63 6.58 -3.09
C SER A 31 -17.69 5.94 -3.98
N SER A 32 -18.03 6.65 -5.06
CA SER A 32 -19.01 6.17 -6.03
C SER A 32 -18.44 5.04 -6.91
N ASP A 33 -19.29 4.17 -7.44
CA ASP A 33 -18.85 3.11 -8.36
C ASP A 33 -18.07 3.63 -9.58
N ALA A 34 -18.45 4.81 -10.09
CA ALA A 34 -17.76 5.46 -11.21
C ALA A 34 -16.33 5.88 -10.82
N GLU A 35 -16.16 6.40 -9.60
CA GLU A 35 -14.85 6.77 -9.06
C GLU A 35 -14.00 5.54 -8.78
N LEU A 36 -14.56 4.49 -8.20
CA LEU A 36 -13.86 3.22 -7.97
C LEU A 36 -13.38 2.59 -9.28
N THR A 37 -14.22 2.60 -10.32
CA THR A 37 -13.84 2.14 -11.67
C THR A 37 -12.72 2.99 -12.24
N ALA A 38 -12.77 4.32 -12.07
CA ALA A 38 -11.71 5.21 -12.52
C ALA A 38 -10.39 4.93 -11.79
N ASN A 39 -10.43 4.65 -10.48
CA ASN A 39 -9.27 4.28 -9.69
C ASN A 39 -8.65 2.96 -10.16
N ILE A 40 -9.49 1.96 -10.45
CA ILE A 40 -9.04 0.66 -10.97
C ILE A 40 -8.28 0.85 -12.28
N ASN A 41 -8.90 1.56 -13.24
CA ASN A 41 -8.29 1.81 -14.54
C ASN A 41 -6.98 2.57 -14.40
N PHE A 42 -6.98 3.68 -13.65
CA PHE A 42 -5.78 4.49 -13.43
C PHE A 42 -4.65 3.69 -12.79
N ALA A 43 -4.93 2.94 -11.73
CA ALA A 43 -3.92 2.13 -11.05
C ALA A 43 -3.37 1.06 -12.02
N CYS A 44 -4.23 0.35 -12.73
CA CYS A 44 -3.80 -0.69 -13.66
C CYS A 44 -3.02 -0.18 -14.86
N ASP A 45 -3.30 1.02 -15.35
CA ASP A 45 -2.52 1.66 -16.43
C ASP A 45 -1.10 2.03 -15.97
N ASN A 46 -0.90 2.26 -14.66
CA ASN A 46 0.40 2.60 -14.07
C ASN A 46 1.12 1.42 -13.41
N LEU A 47 0.44 0.30 -13.25
CA LEU A 47 1.00 -0.94 -12.72
C LEU A 47 1.46 -1.84 -13.86
N LYS A 48 2.47 -2.67 -13.58
CA LYS A 48 2.89 -3.70 -14.53
C LYS A 48 1.92 -4.88 -14.59
N ASP A 49 1.17 -5.11 -13.51
CA ASP A 49 0.34 -6.30 -13.32
C ASP A 49 -0.88 -6.03 -12.43
N CYS A 50 -2.06 -6.31 -12.95
CA CYS A 50 -3.35 -6.25 -12.24
C CYS A 50 -4.04 -7.62 -12.12
N ARG A 51 -3.33 -8.73 -12.33
CA ARG A 51 -3.90 -10.10 -12.33
C ARG A 51 -4.58 -10.49 -11.01
N LEU A 52 -4.21 -9.89 -9.89
CA LEU A 52 -4.81 -10.20 -8.58
C LEU A 52 -6.32 -9.98 -8.54
N ILE A 53 -6.83 -8.98 -9.27
CA ILE A 53 -8.25 -8.62 -9.29
C ILE A 53 -9.00 -9.17 -10.52
N GLN A 54 -8.30 -9.87 -11.41
CA GLN A 54 -8.92 -10.48 -12.60
C GLN A 54 -9.57 -11.82 -12.26
N PRO A 55 -10.46 -12.37 -13.11
CA PRO A 55 -10.99 -13.72 -12.91
C PRO A 55 -9.87 -14.75 -12.66
N ASN A 56 -10.05 -15.59 -11.64
CA ASN A 56 -9.05 -16.53 -11.09
C ASN A 56 -7.89 -15.90 -10.30
N GLY A 57 -7.89 -14.58 -10.11
CA GLY A 57 -6.98 -13.89 -9.21
C GLY A 57 -7.36 -14.11 -7.74
N ALA A 58 -6.35 -14.12 -6.87
CA ALA A 58 -6.53 -14.35 -5.43
C ALA A 58 -7.43 -13.29 -4.75
N CYS A 59 -7.52 -12.10 -5.32
CA CYS A 59 -8.33 -10.98 -4.82
C CYS A 59 -9.55 -10.69 -5.70
N TYR A 60 -9.95 -11.63 -6.57
CA TYR A 60 -11.15 -11.44 -7.39
C TYR A 60 -12.43 -11.42 -6.56
N ASN A 61 -12.50 -12.28 -5.52
CA ASN A 61 -13.65 -12.35 -4.64
C ASN A 61 -13.42 -11.53 -3.36
N PRO A 62 -14.44 -10.84 -2.83
CA PRO A 62 -15.74 -10.62 -3.46
C PRO A 62 -15.61 -9.74 -4.71
N ASN A 63 -16.38 -10.05 -5.75
CA ASN A 63 -16.36 -9.36 -7.05
C ASN A 63 -17.10 -8.02 -6.96
N THR A 64 -16.47 -7.03 -6.35
CA THR A 64 -17.00 -5.67 -6.16
C THR A 64 -15.93 -4.64 -6.52
N ASN A 65 -16.36 -3.48 -7.00
CA ASN A 65 -15.46 -2.39 -7.35
C ASN A 65 -14.64 -1.91 -6.15
N ILE A 66 -15.22 -1.86 -4.95
CA ILE A 66 -14.53 -1.38 -3.74
C ILE A 66 -13.38 -2.33 -3.35
N ASN A 67 -13.57 -3.64 -3.48
CA ASN A 67 -12.54 -4.63 -3.19
C ASN A 67 -11.43 -4.59 -4.25
N HIS A 68 -11.80 -4.57 -5.53
CA HIS A 68 -10.81 -4.50 -6.61
C HIS A 68 -10.02 -3.20 -6.57
N ALA A 69 -10.68 -2.05 -6.37
CA ALA A 69 -10.04 -0.74 -6.24
C ALA A 69 -9.05 -0.73 -5.06
N SER A 70 -9.45 -1.22 -3.88
CA SER A 70 -8.57 -1.24 -2.71
C SER A 70 -7.26 -2.01 -2.97
N VAL A 71 -7.34 -3.15 -3.67
CA VAL A 71 -6.15 -3.96 -3.99
C VAL A 71 -5.20 -3.21 -4.93
N VAL A 72 -5.71 -2.67 -6.04
CA VAL A 72 -4.85 -2.02 -7.04
C VAL A 72 -4.36 -0.64 -6.59
N MET A 73 -5.16 0.07 -5.79
CA MET A 73 -4.73 1.30 -5.11
C MET A 73 -3.57 1.02 -4.15
N ASN A 74 -3.62 -0.09 -3.39
CA ASN A 74 -2.52 -0.50 -2.54
C ASN A 74 -1.25 -0.85 -3.34
N LEU A 75 -1.38 -1.60 -4.44
CA LEU A 75 -0.26 -1.92 -5.32
C LEU A 75 0.40 -0.65 -5.88
N TYR A 76 -0.42 0.31 -6.33
CA TYR A 76 0.05 1.59 -6.84
C TYR A 76 0.75 2.40 -5.75
N TYR A 77 0.13 2.51 -4.57
CA TYR A 77 0.68 3.21 -3.40
C TYR A 77 2.07 2.71 -3.02
N GLN A 78 2.24 1.38 -2.98
CA GLN A 78 3.52 0.77 -2.62
C GLN A 78 4.58 0.89 -3.70
N SER A 79 4.21 0.66 -4.96
CA SER A 79 5.14 0.79 -6.09
C SER A 79 5.67 2.22 -6.27
N ASN A 80 4.98 3.22 -5.74
CA ASN A 80 5.37 4.63 -5.78
C ASN A 80 5.96 5.16 -4.45
N GLY A 81 6.31 4.27 -3.51
CA GLY A 81 7.05 4.65 -2.30
C GLY A 81 6.18 5.13 -1.13
N ARG A 82 4.93 4.67 -1.04
CA ARG A 82 4.06 4.85 0.14
C ARG A 82 3.82 6.29 0.62
N ASN A 83 4.08 7.27 -0.23
CA ASN A 83 3.78 8.65 0.09
C ASN A 83 2.27 8.90 0.15
N SER A 84 1.83 9.82 1.02
CA SER A 84 0.40 10.07 1.23
C SER A 84 -0.34 10.48 -0.05
N TRP A 85 0.32 11.26 -0.91
CA TRP A 85 -0.24 11.67 -2.21
C TRP A 85 -0.43 10.52 -3.20
N ASN A 86 0.27 9.39 -3.03
CA ASN A 86 0.05 8.20 -3.86
C ASN A 86 -1.21 7.42 -3.46
N CYS A 87 -1.85 7.78 -2.34
CA CYS A 87 -3.12 7.21 -1.89
C CYS A 87 -4.28 8.20 -2.01
N ASP A 88 -4.08 9.37 -2.61
CA ASP A 88 -5.14 10.38 -2.70
C ASP A 88 -6.29 9.94 -3.62
N PHE A 89 -5.96 9.55 -4.87
CA PHE A 89 -6.95 9.13 -5.87
C PHE A 89 -8.15 10.10 -6.01
N LYS A 90 -7.92 11.41 -5.98
CA LYS A 90 -8.97 12.45 -5.94
C LYS A 90 -9.82 12.37 -4.66
N ASP A 91 -9.14 12.26 -3.52
CA ASP A 91 -9.75 12.09 -2.21
C ASP A 91 -10.65 10.84 -2.08
N SER A 92 -10.32 9.76 -2.81
CA SER A 92 -11.07 8.49 -2.77
C SER A 92 -10.28 7.33 -2.17
N GLY A 93 -9.03 7.56 -1.76
CA GLY A 93 -8.24 6.59 -1.00
C GLY A 93 -8.08 6.94 0.49
N LEU A 94 -7.73 5.93 1.27
CA LEU A 94 -7.46 6.00 2.71
C LEU A 94 -6.21 5.19 3.03
N ILE A 95 -5.34 5.80 3.84
CA ILE A 95 -4.20 5.07 4.41
C ILE A 95 -4.70 4.31 5.65
N SER A 96 -4.60 2.99 5.60
CA SER A 96 -4.87 2.09 6.70
C SER A 96 -3.57 1.67 7.39
N LYS A 97 -3.59 1.63 8.72
CA LYS A 97 -2.56 0.95 9.54
C LYS A 97 -2.90 -0.51 9.82
N ASN A 98 -4.11 -0.94 9.48
CA ASN A 98 -4.57 -2.30 9.65
C ASN A 98 -4.45 -3.02 8.31
N ASP A 99 -3.87 -4.22 8.33
CA ASP A 99 -3.75 -5.08 7.16
C ASP A 99 -5.16 -5.44 6.62
N PRO A 100 -5.52 -5.01 5.41
CA PRO A 100 -6.83 -5.28 4.82
C PRO A 100 -6.92 -6.65 4.14
N SER A 101 -5.89 -7.50 4.26
CA SER A 101 -5.87 -8.87 3.72
C SER A 101 -7.02 -9.71 4.28
N TYR A 102 -7.56 -10.61 3.44
CA TYR A 102 -8.65 -11.50 3.82
C TYR A 102 -8.60 -12.78 2.98
N GLY A 103 -8.93 -13.93 3.59
CA GLY A 103 -8.86 -15.23 2.91
C GLY A 103 -7.51 -15.43 2.23
N ASP A 104 -7.53 -15.74 0.94
CA ASP A 104 -6.32 -15.90 0.10
C ASP A 104 -5.84 -14.58 -0.54
N CYS A 105 -6.59 -13.49 -0.38
CA CYS A 105 -6.21 -12.17 -0.87
C CYS A 105 -5.25 -11.49 0.11
N HIS A 106 -3.97 -11.59 -0.18
CA HIS A 106 -2.92 -10.90 0.57
C HIS A 106 -2.58 -9.55 -0.08
N TYR A 107 -2.72 -8.49 0.70
CA TYR A 107 -2.26 -7.16 0.30
C TYR A 107 -0.74 -7.12 0.55
N PRO A 108 0.07 -6.92 -0.51
CA PRO A 108 1.51 -6.79 -0.34
C PRO A 108 1.86 -5.70 0.67
#